data_AF-A0A4S0R9G4-F1
#
_entry.id   AF-A0A4S0R9G4-F1
#
_cell.length_a   1.000
_cell.length_b   1.000
_cell.length_c   1.000
_cell.angle_alpha   90.00
_cell.angle_beta   90.00
_cell.angle_gamma   90.00
#
_symmetry.space_group_name_H-M   'P 1'
#
loop_
_entity.id
_entity.type
_entity.pdbx_description
1 polymer ?
#
loop_
_entity_poly.entity_id
_entity_poly.type
_entity_poly.pdbx_seq_one_letter_code
_entity_poly.pdbx_strand_id
1 'polypeptide(L)'
;MTEIRHIVFDIGRVLIHYDPDLPFSRLIPDAEERKWFFDNVCTHDWNLEQDRGRTWAEAEALLIGEYPGHAENIRNFRRHWHEMVPHAYDDSVAIMIGLIEAGHDVTMLTNFA
;
A
#
# COMPACT_ATOMS: atom_id res chain seq x y z
N MET A 1 0.55 -5.01 36.21
CA MET A 1 0.66 -4.66 34.78
C MET A 1 0.21 -3.23 34.62
N THR A 2 0.81 -2.49 33.69
CA THR A 2 0.39 -1.12 33.38
C THR A 2 -0.97 -1.14 32.67
N GLU A 3 -1.84 -0.19 32.99
CA GLU A 3 -3.13 0.00 32.32
C GLU A 3 -2.93 0.46 30.88
N ILE A 4 -3.57 -0.22 29.92
CA ILE A 4 -3.61 0.19 28.51
C ILE A 4 -4.75 1.18 28.32
N ARG A 5 -4.42 2.43 27.98
CA ARG A 5 -5.40 3.51 27.82
C ARG A 5 -5.88 3.72 26.39
N HIS A 6 -5.07 3.33 25.42
CA HIS A 6 -5.31 3.58 24.00
C HIS A 6 -4.62 2.50 23.18
N ILE A 7 -5.28 2.06 22.11
CA ILE A 7 -4.79 1.02 21.21
C ILE A 7 -4.76 1.58 19.80
N VAL A 8 -3.59 1.52 19.16
CA VAL A 8 -3.42 1.94 17.76
C VAL A 8 -3.32 0.70 16.88
N PHE A 9 -4.16 0.63 15.85
CA PHE A 9 -4.04 -0.37 14.78
C PHE A 9 -3.38 0.28 13.56
N ASP A 10 -2.29 -0.34 13.09
CA ASP A 10 -1.88 -0.15 11.70
C ASP A 10 -2.93 -0.79 10.78
N ILE A 11 -2.98 -0.35 9.52
CA ILE A 11 -3.92 -0.86 8.52
C ILE A 11 -3.23 -1.83 7.57
N GLY A 12 -2.10 -1.42 6.98
CA GLY A 12 -1.42 -2.17 5.94
C GLY A 12 -0.79 -3.45 6.49
N ARG A 13 -1.16 -4.60 5.95
CA ARG A 13 -0.73 -5.92 6.43
C ARG A 13 -1.06 -6.22 7.91
N VAL A 14 -1.94 -5.42 8.54
CA VAL A 14 -2.49 -5.67 9.88
C VAL A 14 -4.00 -5.86 9.81
N LEU A 15 -4.73 -4.94 9.20
CA LEU A 15 -6.18 -5.06 8.99
C LEU A 15 -6.50 -5.50 7.56
N ILE A 16 -5.68 -5.11 6.58
CA ILE A 16 -5.90 -5.43 5.16
C ILE A 16 -4.66 -5.99 4.49
N HIS A 17 -4.87 -6.81 3.46
CA HIS A 17 -3.77 -7.25 2.60
C HIS A 17 -3.33 -6.13 1.65
N TYR A 18 -2.06 -6.17 1.23
CA TYR A 18 -1.50 -5.28 0.23
C TYR A 18 -0.47 -6.02 -0.62
N ASP A 19 -0.74 -6.10 -1.91
CA ASP A 19 0.09 -6.77 -2.90
C ASP A 19 0.03 -6.07 -4.29
N PRO A 20 1.10 -5.35 -4.70
CA PRO A 20 1.16 -4.69 -6.00
C PRO A 20 1.24 -5.66 -7.18
N ASP A 21 1.63 -6.92 -6.98
CA ASP A 21 1.69 -7.92 -8.05
C ASP A 21 0.31 -8.26 -8.60
N LEU A 22 -0.77 -8.05 -7.84
CA LEU A 22 -2.13 -8.42 -8.24
C LEU A 22 -2.56 -7.75 -9.56
N PRO A 23 -2.67 -6.42 -9.67
CA PRO A 23 -2.98 -5.79 -10.96
C PRO A 23 -1.84 -5.93 -11.97
N PHE A 24 -0.58 -5.91 -11.51
CA PHE A 24 0.57 -5.93 -12.42
C PHE A 24 0.81 -7.27 -13.08
N SER A 25 0.33 -8.38 -12.52
CA SER A 25 0.36 -9.68 -13.19
C SER A 25 -0.38 -9.68 -14.54
N ARG A 26 -1.41 -8.82 -14.67
CA ARG A 26 -2.15 -8.61 -15.92
C ARG A 26 -1.55 -7.51 -16.80
N LEU A 27 -0.96 -6.46 -16.20
CA LEU A 27 -0.40 -5.32 -16.92
C LEU A 27 1.00 -5.59 -17.49
N ILE A 28 1.81 -6.36 -16.75
CA ILE A 28 3.13 -6.85 -17.14
C ILE A 28 3.11 -8.38 -16.94
N PRO A 29 2.66 -9.16 -17.95
CA PRO A 29 2.47 -10.61 -17.79
C PRO A 29 3.77 -11.37 -17.54
N ASP A 30 4.86 -10.92 -18.15
CA ASP A 30 6.18 -11.52 -17.93
C ASP A 30 6.66 -11.26 -16.49
N ALA A 31 6.98 -12.33 -15.77
CA ALA A 31 7.33 -12.26 -14.36
C ALA A 31 8.72 -11.65 -14.12
N GLU A 32 9.67 -11.85 -15.04
CA GLU A 32 11.01 -11.27 -14.92
C GLU A 32 10.97 -9.76 -15.23
N GLU A 33 10.22 -9.36 -16.25
CA GLU A 33 9.98 -7.95 -16.57
C GLU A 33 9.24 -7.23 -15.43
N ARG A 34 8.19 -7.85 -14.88
CA ARG A 34 7.43 -7.28 -13.75
C ARG A 34 8.30 -7.13 -12.51
N LYS A 35 9.11 -8.16 -12.20
CA LYS A 35 10.08 -8.08 -11.12
C LYS A 35 11.08 -6.95 -11.35
N TRP A 36 11.64 -6.86 -12.57
CA TRP A 36 12.55 -5.77 -12.92
C TRP A 36 11.90 -4.39 -12.77
N PHE A 37 10.62 -4.25 -13.15
CA PHE A 37 9.88 -3.00 -13.01
C PHE A 37 9.75 -2.55 -11.54
N PHE A 38 9.45 -3.47 -10.62
CA PHE A 38 9.40 -3.15 -9.18
C PHE A 38 10.79 -3.02 -8.55
N ASP A 39 11.82 -3.62 -9.11
CA ASP A 39 13.20 -3.48 -8.61
C ASP A 39 13.88 -2.18 -9.09
N ASN A 40 13.47 -1.62 -10.24
CA ASN A 40 14.21 -0.53 -10.91
C ASN A 40 13.39 0.73 -11.19
N VAL A 41 12.06 0.63 -11.33
CA VAL A 41 11.19 1.75 -11.72
C VAL A 41 10.29 2.16 -10.55
N CYS A 42 9.22 1.42 -10.28
CA CYS A 42 8.34 1.67 -9.13
C CYS A 42 8.86 0.92 -7.89
N THR A 43 10.02 1.34 -7.41
CA THR A 43 10.69 0.69 -6.29
C THR A 43 9.97 0.93 -4.96
N HIS A 44 10.26 0.06 -3.98
CA HIS A 44 9.76 0.25 -2.63
C HIS A 44 10.19 1.60 -2.04
N ASP A 45 11.47 1.97 -2.20
CA ASP A 45 12.00 3.25 -1.72
C ASP A 45 11.34 4.45 -2.39
N TRP A 46 11.03 4.35 -3.70
CA TRP A 46 10.23 5.37 -4.36
C TRP A 46 8.84 5.44 -3.73
N ASN A 47 8.14 4.32 -3.56
CA ASN A 47 6.79 4.31 -2.99
C ASN A 47 6.75 4.85 -1.54
N LEU A 48 7.80 4.59 -0.73
CA LEU A 48 7.91 5.10 0.64
C LEU A 48 7.92 6.63 0.74
N GLU A 49 8.31 7.35 -0.32
CA GLU A 49 8.29 8.82 -0.30
C GLU A 49 6.87 9.40 -0.33
N GLN A 50 5.86 8.61 -0.72
CA GLN A 50 4.45 8.99 -0.58
C GLN A 50 4.09 9.20 0.90
N ASP A 51 4.59 8.33 1.77
CA ASP A 51 4.40 8.41 3.23
C ASP A 51 4.98 9.71 3.81
N ARG A 52 5.96 10.32 3.12
CA ARG A 52 6.56 11.61 3.50
C ARG A 52 5.82 12.83 2.97
N GLY A 53 4.69 12.64 2.29
CA GLY A 53 3.83 13.70 1.77
C GLY A 53 4.12 14.12 0.32
N ARG A 54 4.94 13.35 -0.43
CA ARG A 54 5.14 13.60 -1.87
C ARG A 54 3.85 13.31 -2.64
N THR A 55 3.44 14.22 -3.52
CA THR A 55 2.23 14.02 -4.31
C THR A 55 2.43 12.93 -5.37
N TRP A 56 1.35 12.21 -5.71
CA TRP A 56 1.39 11.21 -6.79
C TRP A 56 1.76 11.83 -8.15
N ALA A 57 1.33 13.06 -8.43
CA ALA A 57 1.69 13.76 -9.66
C ALA A 57 3.21 14.00 -9.77
N GLU A 58 3.86 14.41 -8.67
CA GLU A 58 5.32 14.56 -8.62
C GLU A 58 6.02 13.20 -8.74
N ALA A 59 5.50 12.18 -8.05
CA ALA A 59 6.07 10.83 -8.06
C ALA A 59 6.06 10.20 -9.45
N GLU A 60 4.93 10.32 -10.17
CA GLU A 60 4.77 9.88 -11.55
C GLU A 60 5.66 10.68 -12.50
N ALA A 61 5.67 12.02 -12.39
CA ALA A 61 6.47 12.87 -13.27
C ALA A 61 7.97 12.57 -13.18
N LEU A 62 8.48 12.29 -11.97
CA LEU A 62 9.87 11.91 -11.73
C LEU A 62 10.23 10.64 -12.50
N LEU A 63 9.49 9.55 -12.29
CA LEU A 63 9.79 8.27 -12.95
C LEU A 63 9.50 8.30 -14.45
N ILE A 64 8.49 9.04 -14.91
CA ILE A 64 8.21 9.18 -16.35
C ILE A 64 9.35 9.91 -17.05
N GLY A 65 9.99 10.88 -16.38
CA GLY A 65 11.18 11.55 -16.89
C GLY A 65 12.37 10.62 -17.08
N GLU A 66 12.57 9.68 -16.15
CA GLU A 66 13.67 8.71 -16.19
C GLU A 66 13.37 7.49 -17.09
N TYR A 67 12.12 7.03 -17.09
CA TYR A 67 11.65 5.82 -17.75
C TYR A 67 10.43 6.11 -18.65
N PRO A 68 10.57 6.92 -19.72
CA PRO A 68 9.44 7.32 -20.56
C PRO A 68 8.75 6.14 -21.25
N GLY A 69 9.46 5.04 -21.52
CA GLY A 69 8.89 3.81 -22.09
C GLY A 69 7.93 3.07 -21.14
N HIS A 70 8.01 3.32 -19.82
CA HIS A 70 7.16 2.70 -18.82
C HIS A 70 6.07 3.65 -18.30
N ALA A 71 5.84 4.79 -18.95
CA ALA A 71 4.96 5.84 -18.44
C ALA A 71 3.54 5.37 -18.10
N GLU A 72 2.97 4.45 -18.88
CA GLU A 72 1.65 3.90 -18.57
C GLU A 72 1.66 2.98 -17.35
N ASN A 73 2.70 2.14 -17.20
CA ASN A 73 2.85 1.27 -16.04
C ASN A 73 3.10 2.07 -14.75
N ILE A 74 3.83 3.19 -14.84
CA ILE A 74 4.04 4.11 -13.71
C ILE A 74 2.69 4.69 -13.24
N ARG A 75 1.89 5.24 -14.16
CA ARG A 75 0.54 5.76 -13.83
C ARG A 75 -0.40 4.68 -13.32
N ASN A 76 -0.26 3.46 -13.85
CA ASN A 76 -1.06 2.32 -13.44
C ASN A 76 -0.83 1.93 -11.98
N PHE A 77 0.34 2.20 -11.41
CA PHE A 77 0.61 1.95 -10.00
C PHE A 77 -0.42 2.64 -9.09
N ARG A 78 -0.67 3.94 -9.31
CA ARG A 78 -1.69 4.66 -8.55
C ARG A 78 -3.11 4.31 -8.99
N ARG A 79 -3.34 4.21 -10.31
CA ARG A 79 -4.66 3.95 -10.89
C ARG A 79 -5.28 2.65 -10.36
N HIS A 80 -4.46 1.61 -10.25
CA HIS A 80 -4.87 0.27 -9.82
C HIS A 80 -4.57 -0.04 -8.35
N TRP A 81 -4.25 0.97 -7.53
CA TRP A 81 -3.96 0.77 -6.10
C TRP A 81 -5.08 0.00 -5.37
N HIS A 82 -6.34 0.26 -5.71
CA HIS A 82 -7.48 -0.45 -5.11
C HIS A 82 -7.50 -1.96 -5.42
N GLU A 83 -6.95 -2.38 -6.57
CA GLU A 83 -6.79 -3.80 -6.91
C GLU A 83 -5.65 -4.46 -6.12
N MET A 84 -4.73 -3.68 -5.53
CA MET A 84 -3.64 -4.17 -4.68
C MET A 84 -4.13 -4.56 -3.28
N VAL A 85 -5.36 -4.21 -2.92
CA VAL A 85 -5.96 -4.44 -1.60
C VAL A 85 -7.13 -5.42 -1.75
N PRO A 86 -6.85 -6.74 -1.86
CA PRO A 86 -7.86 -7.72 -2.26
C PRO A 86 -8.86 -8.08 -1.16
N HIS A 87 -8.45 -8.02 0.11
CA HIS A 87 -9.28 -8.44 1.24
C HIS A 87 -8.79 -7.84 2.57
N ALA A 88 -9.67 -7.89 3.56
CA ALA A 88 -9.34 -7.67 4.96
C ALA A 88 -8.90 -8.98 5.63
N TYR A 89 -8.12 -8.89 6.70
CA TYR A 89 -7.86 -10.02 7.58
C TYR A 89 -8.98 -10.10 8.62
N ASP A 90 -9.98 -10.94 8.35
CA ASP A 90 -11.20 -11.04 9.17
C ASP A 90 -10.90 -11.29 10.65
N ASP A 91 -9.92 -12.13 10.98
CA ASP A 91 -9.53 -12.41 12.36
C ASP A 91 -8.95 -11.17 13.07
N SER A 92 -8.15 -10.38 12.36
CA SER A 92 -7.55 -9.14 12.90
C SER A 92 -8.62 -8.05 13.09
N VAL A 93 -9.52 -7.94 12.11
CA VAL A 93 -10.68 -7.05 12.18
C VAL A 93 -11.62 -7.43 13.33
N ALA A 94 -11.83 -8.73 13.57
CA ALA A 94 -12.63 -9.22 14.69
C ALA A 94 -12.01 -8.84 16.05
N ILE A 95 -10.69 -8.92 16.19
CA ILE A 95 -9.98 -8.46 17.40
C ILE A 95 -10.18 -6.95 17.61
N MET A 96 -10.00 -6.15 16.56
CA MET A 96 -10.19 -4.70 16.63
C MET A 96 -11.63 -4.36 17.06
N ILE A 97 -12.63 -5.00 16.45
CA ILE A 97 -14.05 -4.80 16.81
C ILE A 97 -14.30 -5.20 18.27
N GLY A 98 -13.80 -6.36 18.71
CA GLY A 98 -13.97 -6.81 20.09
C GLY A 98 -13.37 -5.86 21.13
N LEU A 99 -12.24 -5.21 20.82
CA LEU A 99 -11.65 -4.18 21.69
C LEU A 99 -12.51 -2.92 21.78
N ILE A 100 -13.08 -2.48 20.64
CA ILE A 100 -14.02 -1.36 20.60
C ILE A 100 -15.27 -1.68 21.43
N GLU A 101 -15.85 -2.86 21.24
CA GLU A 101 -17.04 -3.32 21.98
C GLU A 101 -16.80 -3.46 23.49
N ALA A 102 -15.58 -3.82 23.89
CA ALA A 102 -15.16 -3.84 25.29
C ALA A 102 -14.92 -2.44 25.89
N GLY A 103 -15.07 -1.37 25.11
CA GLY A 103 -14.96 0.01 25.55
C GLY A 103 -13.53 0.58 25.54
N HIS A 104 -12.60 -0.07 24.85
CA HIS A 104 -11.26 0.50 24.64
C HIS A 104 -11.29 1.66 23.65
N ASP A 105 -10.44 2.65 23.90
CA ASP A 105 -10.16 3.71 22.93
C ASP A 105 -9.22 3.16 21.84
N VAL A 106 -9.69 3.18 20.60
CA VAL A 106 -9.02 2.59 19.44
C VAL A 106 -8.90 3.62 18.32
N THR A 107 -7.70 3.77 17.77
CA THR A 107 -7.43 4.57 16.57
C THR A 107 -6.74 3.73 15.51
N MET A 108 -7.13 3.92 14.25
CA MET A 108 -6.40 3.38 13.11
C MET A 108 -5.41 4.43 12.58
N LEU A 109 -4.18 4.02 12.29
CA LEU A 109 -3.13 4.87 11.75
C LEU A 109 -2.51 4.17 10.54
N THR A 110 -2.41 4.86 9.40
CA THR A 110 -1.81 4.30 8.18
C THR A 110 -0.99 5.35 7.46
N ASN A 111 -0.01 4.89 6.69
CA ASN A 111 0.76 5.71 5.77
C ASN A 111 0.22 5.71 4.34
N PHE A 112 -0.87 4.98 4.05
CA PHE A 112 -1.47 5.00 2.71
C PHE A 112 -1.90 6.42 2.30
N ALA A 113 -1.45 6.87 1.12
CA ALA A 113 -1.67 8.20 0.55
C ALA A 113 -2.34 8.18 -0.84
#